data_AF-A0A922VFI8-F1
#
_entry.id   AF-A0A922VFI8-F1
#
_cell.length_a   1.000
_cell.length_b   1.000
_cell.length_c   1.000
_cell.angle_alpha   90.00
_cell.angle_beta   90.00
_cell.angle_gamma   90.00
#
_symmetry.space_group_name_H-M   'P 1'
#
loop_
_entity.id
_entity.type
_entity.pdbx_description
1 polymer ?
#
loop_
_entity_poly.entity_id
_entity_poly.type
_entity_poly.pdbx_seq_one_letter_code
_entity_poly.pdbx_strand_id
1 'polypeptide(L)'
;DGDRIGAIDGLGRVIWGDQILSILAEPVLHAVPGAAIIADVKASQALFDRIAELGGVPVMWKTGHSLIKTKMKETAAPLAGEMSGHIFFAHDFYGFDDAQYAAVRLIRAVHMIGKSMTEIRGAMPELINTPEMRFQVDEARKFAVVGEVLDRLEAAGATVDRTDGARVTTPDGWWLLRASNTQDVLVARAEATSQESLDRLLAMIDAQLAASGLARGPQAGH
;
A
#
# COMPACT_ATOMS: atom_id res chain seq x y z
N ASP A 1 1.51 5.97 20.31
CA ASP A 1 0.29 6.79 20.51
C ASP A 1 -1.00 5.99 20.31
N GLY A 2 -1.01 4.95 19.48
CA GLY A 2 -2.14 4.01 19.41
C GLY A 2 -3.01 4.16 18.16
N ASP A 3 -2.48 4.81 17.14
CA ASP A 3 -3.14 5.02 15.84
C ASP A 3 -2.88 3.90 14.82
N ARG A 4 -1.90 3.03 15.09
CA ARG A 4 -1.48 1.94 14.21
C ARG A 4 -1.68 0.56 14.82
N ILE A 5 -2.21 -0.35 14.02
CA ILE A 5 -2.37 -1.76 14.36
C ILE A 5 -1.30 -2.62 13.68
N GLY A 6 -0.81 -3.62 14.41
CA GLY A 6 -0.14 -4.79 13.85
C GLY A 6 -0.82 -6.06 14.37
N ALA A 7 -0.80 -7.13 13.58
CA ALA A 7 -1.37 -8.42 13.97
C ALA A 7 -0.41 -9.56 13.60
N ILE A 8 -0.54 -10.67 14.33
CA ILE A 8 0.22 -11.90 14.13
C ILE A 8 -0.76 -13.07 14.19
N ASP A 9 -0.62 -14.06 13.30
CA ASP A 9 -1.46 -15.25 13.33
C ASP A 9 -0.97 -16.33 14.32
N GLY A 10 -1.66 -17.47 14.37
CA GLY A 10 -1.31 -18.56 15.29
C GLY A 10 0.02 -19.27 14.97
N LEU A 11 0.63 -18.99 13.81
CA LEU A 11 1.93 -19.53 13.41
C LEU A 11 3.07 -18.52 13.59
N GLY A 12 2.78 -17.33 14.13
CA GLY A 12 3.78 -16.27 14.30
C GLY A 12 4.03 -15.44 13.04
N ARG A 13 3.20 -15.57 11.98
CA ARG A 13 3.34 -14.76 10.76
C ARG A 13 2.73 -13.39 10.97
N VAL A 14 3.47 -12.35 10.58
CA VAL A 14 2.97 -10.96 10.58
C VAL A 14 1.86 -10.80 9.54
N ILE A 15 0.77 -10.15 9.94
CA ILE A 15 -0.30 -9.69 9.07
C ILE A 15 -0.13 -8.18 8.87
N TRP A 16 0.23 -7.80 7.65
CA TRP A 16 0.56 -6.41 7.31
C TRP A 16 -0.68 -5.53 7.15
N GLY A 17 -0.52 -4.21 7.17
CA GLY A 17 -1.64 -3.26 7.15
C GLY A 17 -2.59 -3.44 5.96
N ASP A 18 -2.06 -3.71 4.77
CA ASP A 18 -2.85 -4.03 3.57
C ASP A 18 -3.59 -5.37 3.67
N GLN A 19 -2.98 -6.39 4.28
CA GLN A 19 -3.62 -7.68 4.56
C GLN A 19 -4.71 -7.56 5.62
N ILE A 20 -4.47 -6.79 6.69
CA ILE A 20 -5.49 -6.46 7.71
C ILE A 20 -6.66 -5.75 7.01
N LEU A 21 -6.38 -4.75 6.18
CA LEU A 21 -7.40 -4.03 5.43
C LEU A 21 -8.19 -4.94 4.49
N SER A 22 -7.53 -5.89 3.83
CA SER A 22 -8.18 -6.90 2.98
C SER A 22 -9.18 -7.77 3.75
N ILE A 23 -8.88 -8.13 5.00
CA ILE A 23 -9.77 -8.90 5.88
C ILE A 23 -10.95 -8.03 6.34
N LEU A 24 -10.68 -6.77 6.68
CA LEU A 24 -11.69 -5.83 7.15
C LEU A 24 -12.65 -5.37 6.05
N ALA A 25 -12.21 -5.38 4.79
CA ALA A 25 -13.02 -5.00 3.63
C ALA A 25 -14.21 -5.94 3.42
N GLU A 26 -14.06 -7.25 3.63
CA GLU A 26 -15.10 -8.26 3.38
C GLU A 26 -16.41 -7.98 4.14
N PRO A 27 -16.42 -7.85 5.48
CA PRO A 27 -17.66 -7.53 6.17
C PRO A 27 -18.17 -6.10 5.95
N VAL A 28 -17.29 -5.14 5.65
CA VAL A 28 -17.71 -3.78 5.31
C VAL A 28 -18.43 -3.76 3.97
N LEU A 29 -17.93 -4.47 2.95
CA LEU A 29 -18.55 -4.56 1.63
C LEU A 29 -19.82 -5.42 1.64
N HIS A 30 -19.91 -6.41 2.54
CA HIS A 30 -21.16 -7.11 2.78
C HIS A 30 -22.25 -6.17 3.34
N ALA A 31 -21.88 -5.26 4.25
CA ALA A 31 -22.82 -4.29 4.83
C ALA A 31 -23.10 -3.09 3.91
N VAL A 32 -22.12 -2.68 3.11
CA VAL A 32 -22.20 -1.54 2.17
C VAL A 32 -21.71 -1.99 0.78
N PRO A 33 -22.54 -2.71 0.01
CA PRO A 33 -22.17 -3.20 -1.32
C PRO A 33 -21.78 -2.05 -2.27
N GLY A 34 -20.75 -2.27 -3.10
CA GLY A 34 -20.29 -1.26 -4.07
C GLY A 34 -19.51 -0.09 -3.48
N ALA A 35 -19.21 -0.09 -2.17
CA ALA A 35 -18.53 1.03 -1.54
C ALA A 35 -17.06 1.18 -1.96
N ALA A 36 -16.57 2.42 -1.92
CA ALA A 36 -15.16 2.71 -2.13
C ALA A 36 -14.32 2.30 -0.92
N ILE A 37 -13.24 1.56 -1.14
CA ILE A 37 -12.25 1.21 -0.11
C ILE A 37 -10.91 1.81 -0.51
N ILE A 38 -10.36 2.67 0.35
CA ILE A 38 -9.13 3.43 0.03
C ILE A 38 -7.91 2.73 0.61
N ALA A 39 -6.84 2.61 -0.19
CA ALA A 39 -5.53 2.23 0.32
C ALA A 39 -4.42 3.06 -0.31
N ASP A 40 -3.32 3.24 0.41
CA ASP A 40 -2.21 4.05 -0.10
C ASP A 40 -1.42 3.35 -1.21
N VAL A 41 -0.68 4.12 -2.02
CA VAL A 41 0.13 3.61 -3.15
C VAL A 41 1.15 2.55 -2.77
N LYS A 42 1.45 2.35 -1.48
CA LYS A 42 2.36 1.31 -1.00
C LYS A 42 1.68 -0.05 -0.86
N ALA A 43 0.35 -0.11 -0.74
CA ALA A 43 -0.36 -1.37 -0.51
C ALA A 43 -0.22 -2.34 -1.68
N SER A 44 -0.18 -3.64 -1.37
CA SER A 44 -0.14 -4.73 -2.34
C SER A 44 -1.24 -4.62 -3.40
N GLN A 45 -0.94 -5.07 -4.62
CA GLN A 45 -1.95 -5.17 -5.67
C GLN A 45 -3.08 -6.14 -5.27
N ALA A 46 -2.74 -7.20 -4.53
CA ALA A 46 -3.71 -8.20 -4.07
C ALA A 46 -4.83 -7.61 -3.19
N LEU A 47 -4.58 -6.52 -2.47
CA LEU A 47 -5.63 -5.82 -1.73
C LEU A 47 -6.66 -5.21 -2.69
N PHE A 48 -6.21 -4.47 -3.70
CA PHE A 48 -7.10 -3.80 -4.64
C PHE A 48 -7.90 -4.81 -5.46
N ASP A 49 -7.25 -5.89 -5.87
CA ASP A 49 -7.91 -6.99 -6.56
C ASP A 49 -8.98 -7.63 -5.66
N ARG A 50 -8.64 -7.91 -4.39
CA ARG A 50 -9.60 -8.47 -3.42
C ARG A 50 -10.80 -7.55 -3.15
N ILE A 51 -10.60 -6.23 -3.09
CA ILE A 51 -11.69 -5.27 -2.96
C ILE A 51 -12.64 -5.37 -4.16
N ALA A 52 -12.09 -5.45 -5.38
CA ALA A 52 -12.89 -5.60 -6.60
C ALA A 52 -13.63 -6.95 -6.64
N GLU A 53 -12.99 -8.05 -6.27
CA GLU A 53 -13.60 -9.39 -6.15
C GLU A 53 -14.79 -9.40 -5.19
N LEU A 54 -14.70 -8.64 -4.10
CA LEU A 54 -15.77 -8.48 -3.10
C LEU A 54 -16.89 -7.51 -3.58
N GLY A 55 -16.82 -7.00 -4.81
CA GLY A 55 -17.79 -6.08 -5.38
C GLY A 55 -17.66 -4.63 -4.89
N GLY A 56 -16.51 -4.27 -4.30
CA GLY A 56 -16.18 -2.90 -3.90
C GLY A 56 -15.49 -2.11 -5.01
N VAL A 57 -15.29 -0.81 -4.75
CA VAL A 57 -14.52 0.08 -5.64
C VAL A 57 -13.14 0.34 -5.00
N PRO A 58 -12.05 -0.28 -5.50
CA PRO A 58 -10.72 -0.01 -5.00
C PRO A 58 -10.29 1.42 -5.35
N VAL A 59 -9.80 2.17 -4.35
CA VAL A 59 -9.28 3.53 -4.54
C VAL A 59 -7.85 3.60 -4.05
N MET A 60 -6.90 3.62 -4.97
CA MET A 60 -5.51 3.91 -4.65
C MET A 60 -5.34 5.41 -4.37
N TRP A 61 -4.66 5.77 -3.29
CA TRP A 61 -4.46 7.16 -2.90
C TRP A 61 -3.06 7.47 -2.34
N LYS A 62 -2.78 8.76 -2.16
CA LYS A 62 -1.50 9.24 -1.64
C LYS A 62 -1.24 8.74 -0.22
N THR A 63 0.01 8.41 0.10
CA THR A 63 0.42 8.02 1.46
C THR A 63 0.38 9.23 2.39
N GLY A 64 -0.20 9.04 3.58
CA GLY A 64 -0.27 10.01 4.66
C GLY A 64 -1.66 10.07 5.28
N HIS A 65 -1.75 9.81 6.59
CA HIS A 65 -3.00 9.74 7.35
C HIS A 65 -3.98 10.92 7.13
N SER A 66 -3.46 12.15 7.02
CA SER A 66 -4.30 13.35 6.78
C SER A 66 -4.85 13.41 5.35
N LEU A 67 -4.09 12.92 4.36
CA LEU A 67 -4.51 12.83 2.96
C LEU A 67 -5.58 11.76 2.77
N ILE A 68 -5.43 10.62 3.45
CA ILE A 68 -6.42 9.54 3.46
C ILE A 68 -7.74 10.02 4.07
N LYS A 69 -7.71 10.69 5.23
CA LYS A 69 -8.94 11.24 5.86
C LYS A 69 -9.66 12.24 4.96
N THR A 70 -8.92 13.07 4.24
CA THR A 70 -9.50 14.00 3.26
C THR A 70 -10.18 13.21 2.14
N LYS A 71 -9.51 12.19 1.60
CA LYS A 71 -10.06 11.36 0.53
C LYS A 71 -11.30 10.59 0.94
N MET A 72 -11.33 10.05 2.16
CA MET A 72 -12.52 9.38 2.69
C MET A 72 -13.75 10.29 2.70
N LYS A 73 -13.59 11.57 3.05
CA LYS A 73 -14.70 12.53 3.01
C LYS A 73 -15.15 12.82 1.58
N GLU A 74 -14.21 12.95 0.64
CA GLU A 74 -14.54 13.18 -0.78
C GLU A 74 -15.30 12.02 -1.42
N THR A 75 -14.92 10.78 -1.10
CA THR A 75 -15.49 9.57 -1.72
C THR A 75 -16.58 8.91 -0.89
N ALA A 76 -16.86 9.45 0.30
CA ALA A 76 -17.70 8.81 1.32
C ALA A 76 -17.28 7.34 1.61
N ALA A 77 -15.97 7.05 1.53
CA ALA A 77 -15.46 5.70 1.74
C ALA A 77 -15.73 5.22 3.18
N PRO A 78 -16.41 4.08 3.39
CA PRO A 78 -16.65 3.52 4.72
C PRO A 78 -15.39 3.03 5.42
N LEU A 79 -14.33 2.72 4.67
CA LEU A 79 -13.11 2.13 5.15
C LEU A 79 -11.92 2.61 4.32
N ALA A 80 -10.82 2.91 5.01
CA ALA A 80 -9.53 3.15 4.39
C ALA A 80 -8.41 2.55 5.24
N GLY A 81 -7.23 2.40 4.66
CA GLY A 81 -6.04 2.10 5.44
C GLY A 81 -4.74 2.32 4.70
N GLU A 82 -3.64 2.25 5.42
CA GLU A 82 -2.29 2.43 4.90
C GLU A 82 -1.43 1.22 5.24
N MET A 83 -0.39 0.96 4.45
CA MET A 83 0.58 -0.11 4.71
C MET A 83 1.22 0.00 6.12
N SER A 84 1.32 1.22 6.65
CA SER A 84 1.87 1.51 7.99
C SER A 84 0.98 1.06 9.16
N GLY A 85 -0.25 0.59 8.89
CA GLY A 85 -1.18 0.09 9.91
C GLY A 85 -2.16 1.14 10.44
N HIS A 86 -2.21 2.35 9.88
CA HIS A 86 -3.34 3.26 10.13
C HIS A 86 -4.57 2.71 9.40
N ILE A 87 -5.65 2.45 10.13
CA ILE A 87 -6.92 1.94 9.60
C ILE A 87 -8.03 2.89 10.04
N PHE A 88 -8.83 3.34 9.08
CA PHE A 88 -9.84 4.38 9.25
C PHE A 88 -11.22 3.80 8.98
N PHE A 89 -12.12 3.86 9.96
CA PHE A 89 -13.51 3.43 9.78
C PHE A 89 -14.45 4.63 9.79
N ALA A 90 -15.21 4.82 8.73
CA ALA A 90 -16.42 5.65 8.74
C ALA A 90 -17.69 4.79 8.87
N HIS A 91 -17.64 3.51 8.47
CA HIS A 91 -18.71 2.56 8.75
C HIS A 91 -18.78 2.21 10.23
N ASP A 92 -19.89 2.57 10.87
CA ASP A 92 -20.14 2.45 12.31
C ASP A 92 -19.11 3.18 13.20
N PHE A 93 -18.48 4.23 12.66
CA PHE A 93 -17.45 4.99 13.38
C PHE A 93 -17.23 6.39 12.76
N TYR A 94 -16.23 7.14 13.25
CA TYR A 94 -16.11 8.58 13.01
C TYR A 94 -15.16 8.99 11.87
N GLY A 95 -14.52 8.05 11.19
CA GLY A 95 -13.66 8.29 10.02
C GLY A 95 -12.20 8.68 10.33
N PHE A 96 -11.78 8.64 11.60
CA PHE A 96 -10.37 8.78 11.97
C PHE A 96 -9.70 7.41 12.18
N ASP A 97 -8.38 7.41 12.18
CA ASP A 97 -7.52 6.25 12.44
C ASP A 97 -7.49 5.89 13.93
N ASP A 98 -7.80 4.63 14.24
CA ASP A 98 -7.88 4.12 15.61
C ASP A 98 -7.50 2.63 15.66
N ALA A 99 -6.36 2.31 16.26
CA ALA A 99 -5.86 0.94 16.29
C ALA A 99 -6.68 0.05 17.22
N GLN A 100 -7.17 0.57 18.35
CA GLN A 100 -7.98 -0.19 19.30
C GLN A 100 -9.31 -0.58 18.66
N TYR A 101 -9.97 0.36 17.99
CA TYR A 101 -11.20 0.08 17.26
C TYR A 101 -10.95 -0.89 16.10
N ALA A 102 -9.87 -0.68 15.33
CA ALA A 102 -9.48 -1.60 14.26
C ALA A 102 -9.23 -3.03 14.78
N ALA A 103 -8.63 -3.18 15.98
CA ALA A 103 -8.40 -4.49 16.59
C ALA A 103 -9.71 -5.21 16.94
N VAL A 104 -10.68 -4.51 17.53
CA VAL A 104 -12.02 -5.07 17.80
C VAL A 104 -12.73 -5.44 16.50
N ARG A 105 -12.64 -4.59 15.47
CA ARG A 105 -13.21 -4.86 14.14
C ARG A 105 -12.55 -6.05 13.46
N LEU A 106 -11.24 -6.25 13.64
CA LEU A 106 -10.51 -7.39 13.10
C LEU A 106 -10.94 -8.70 13.77
N ILE A 107 -11.07 -8.72 15.11
CA ILE A 107 -11.59 -9.88 15.85
C ILE A 107 -13.00 -10.23 15.35
N ARG A 108 -13.87 -9.22 15.19
CA ARG A 108 -15.23 -9.40 14.65
C ARG A 108 -15.19 -9.93 13.21
N ALA A 109 -14.34 -9.39 12.34
CA ALA A 109 -14.21 -9.83 10.95
C ALA A 109 -13.81 -11.30 10.85
N VAL A 110 -12.77 -11.71 11.59
CA VAL A 110 -12.31 -13.11 11.66
C VAL A 110 -13.44 -14.03 12.13
N HIS A 111 -14.17 -13.63 13.17
CA HIS A 111 -15.33 -14.39 13.65
C HIS A 111 -16.42 -14.56 12.58
N MET A 112 -16.77 -13.48 11.86
CA MET A 112 -17.81 -13.54 10.81
C MET A 112 -17.38 -14.32 9.57
N ILE A 113 -16.09 -14.27 9.20
CA ILE A 113 -15.53 -15.09 8.12
C ILE A 113 -15.56 -16.59 8.48
N GLY A 114 -15.57 -16.92 9.77
CA GLY A 114 -15.69 -18.31 10.24
C GLY A 114 -14.42 -19.13 10.04
N LYS A 115 -13.27 -18.48 9.88
CA LYS A 115 -11.94 -19.10 9.72
C LYS A 115 -10.96 -18.53 10.74
N SER A 116 -9.92 -19.28 11.07
CA SER A 116 -8.80 -18.74 11.84
C SER A 116 -7.99 -17.73 11.04
N MET A 117 -7.28 -16.82 11.73
CA MET A 117 -6.35 -15.89 11.07
C MET A 117 -5.30 -16.62 10.23
N THR A 118 -4.86 -17.80 10.69
CA THR A 118 -3.90 -18.65 9.99
C THR A 118 -4.44 -19.15 8.64
N GLU A 119 -5.69 -19.59 8.60
CA GLU A 119 -6.36 -20.04 7.38
C GLU A 119 -6.63 -18.88 6.43
N ILE A 120 -7.08 -17.73 6.95
CA ILE A 120 -7.30 -16.52 6.17
C ILE A 120 -5.99 -16.08 5.51
N ARG A 121 -4.91 -15.96 6.30
CA ARG A 121 -3.59 -15.57 5.80
C ARG A 121 -3.03 -16.59 4.80
N GLY A 122 -3.28 -17.88 5.02
CA GLY A 122 -2.85 -18.96 4.13
C GLY A 122 -3.61 -19.03 2.80
N ALA A 123 -4.80 -18.43 2.72
CA ALA A 123 -5.57 -18.33 1.48
C ALA A 123 -5.24 -17.08 0.65
N MET A 124 -4.50 -16.12 1.21
CA MET A 124 -4.04 -14.93 0.47
C MET A 124 -2.95 -15.32 -0.54
N PRO A 125 -2.84 -14.61 -1.68
CA PRO A 125 -1.74 -14.82 -2.63
C PRO A 125 -0.38 -14.76 -1.95
N GLU A 126 0.50 -15.71 -2.30
CA GLU A 126 1.90 -15.67 -1.91
C GLU A 126 2.65 -14.72 -2.84
N LEU A 127 3.03 -13.57 -2.29
CA LEU A 127 3.76 -12.53 -2.99
C LEU A 127 5.10 -12.29 -2.29
N ILE A 128 6.12 -11.99 -3.08
CA ILE A 128 7.44 -11.59 -2.61
C ILE A 128 7.53 -10.09 -2.80
N ASN A 129 7.87 -9.37 -1.73
CA ASN A 129 8.05 -7.94 -1.77
C ASN A 129 9.38 -7.55 -1.16
N THR A 130 9.88 -6.39 -1.58
CA THR A 130 10.95 -5.74 -0.84
C THR A 130 10.41 -5.20 0.48
N PRO A 131 11.26 -5.05 1.51
CA PRO A 131 10.99 -4.08 2.54
C PRO A 131 10.83 -2.69 1.90
N GLU A 132 10.33 -1.72 2.66
CA GLU A 132 10.38 -0.34 2.24
C GLU A 132 11.84 0.10 2.12
N MET A 133 12.28 0.42 0.90
CA MET A 133 13.64 0.89 0.64
C MET A 133 13.66 2.41 0.74
N ARG A 134 14.50 2.97 1.61
CA ARG A 134 14.64 4.41 1.83
C ARG A 134 16.06 4.82 1.51
N PHE A 135 16.24 5.79 0.63
CA PHE A 135 17.57 6.24 0.23
C PHE A 135 17.66 7.76 0.26
N GLN A 136 18.73 8.25 0.89
CA GLN A 136 19.01 9.68 1.02
C GLN A 136 19.18 10.30 -0.36
N VAL A 137 18.57 11.45 -0.56
CA VAL A 137 18.74 12.29 -1.74
C VAL A 137 18.85 13.74 -1.27
N ASP A 138 19.46 14.59 -2.08
CA ASP A 138 19.41 16.02 -1.83
C ASP A 138 17.94 16.51 -1.85
N GLU A 139 17.56 17.33 -0.86
CA GLU A 139 16.20 17.88 -0.76
C GLU A 139 15.76 18.54 -2.07
N ALA A 140 16.65 19.30 -2.71
CA ALA A 140 16.37 20.00 -3.96
C ALA A 140 16.17 19.04 -5.14
N ARG A 141 16.67 17.79 -5.05
CA ARG A 141 16.57 16.78 -6.11
C ARG A 141 15.38 15.84 -5.95
N LYS A 142 14.85 15.63 -4.74
CA LYS A 142 13.90 14.52 -4.46
C LYS A 142 12.66 14.52 -5.34
N PHE A 143 12.04 15.68 -5.56
CA PHE A 143 10.86 15.79 -6.43
C PHE A 143 11.22 15.87 -7.92
N ALA A 144 12.33 16.53 -8.26
CA ALA A 144 12.79 16.66 -9.64
C ALA A 144 13.06 15.29 -10.27
N VAL A 145 13.75 14.40 -9.53
CA VAL A 145 14.06 13.05 -9.98
C VAL A 145 12.79 12.23 -10.25
N VAL A 146 11.78 12.33 -9.38
CA VAL A 146 10.51 11.63 -9.61
C VAL A 146 9.84 12.13 -10.88
N GLY A 147 9.89 13.45 -11.15
CA GLY A 147 9.42 14.04 -12.41
C GLY A 147 10.17 13.49 -13.63
N GLU A 148 11.50 13.49 -13.59
CA GLU A 148 12.35 12.94 -14.66
C GLU A 148 12.02 11.47 -14.96
N VAL A 149 11.78 10.65 -13.92
CA VAL A 149 11.39 9.24 -14.06
C VAL A 149 10.01 9.11 -14.70
N LEU A 150 9.03 9.88 -14.23
CA LEU A 150 7.68 9.88 -14.76
C LEU A 150 7.66 10.24 -16.26
N ASP A 151 8.39 11.27 -16.66
CA ASP A 151 8.47 11.71 -18.06
C ASP A 151 9.07 10.63 -18.96
N ARG A 152 10.13 9.94 -18.50
CA ARG A 152 10.73 8.82 -19.26
C ARG A 152 9.79 7.62 -19.38
N LEU A 153 9.08 7.28 -18.30
CA LEU A 153 8.13 6.16 -18.32
C LEU A 153 6.95 6.44 -19.25
N GLU A 154 6.44 7.67 -19.25
CA GLU A 154 5.37 8.11 -20.15
C GLU A 154 5.81 8.08 -21.62
N ALA A 155 7.02 8.58 -21.92
CA ALA A 155 7.60 8.49 -23.25
C ALA A 155 7.81 7.04 -23.74
N ALA A 156 8.03 6.11 -22.80
CA ALA A 156 8.14 4.68 -23.08
C ALA A 156 6.79 3.95 -23.18
N GLY A 157 5.66 4.63 -22.95
CA GLY A 157 4.32 4.03 -22.97
C GLY A 157 4.05 3.07 -21.81
N ALA A 158 4.73 3.24 -20.67
CA ALA A 158 4.52 2.39 -19.50
C ALA A 158 3.17 2.67 -18.82
N THR A 159 2.59 1.63 -18.20
CA THR A 159 1.41 1.78 -17.35
C THR A 159 1.83 2.31 -15.99
N VAL A 160 1.58 3.60 -15.73
CA VAL A 160 2.01 4.29 -14.50
C VAL A 160 0.82 4.91 -13.78
N ASP A 161 0.67 4.58 -12.50
CA ASP A 161 -0.12 5.36 -11.57
C ASP A 161 0.75 6.49 -10.98
N ARG A 162 0.28 7.73 -11.19
CA ARG A 162 0.99 8.97 -10.82
C ARG A 162 0.46 9.60 -9.53
N THR A 163 -0.34 8.88 -8.76
CA THR A 163 -1.06 9.42 -7.59
C THR A 163 -0.10 9.95 -6.55
N ASP A 164 0.98 9.22 -6.25
CA ASP A 164 2.03 9.62 -5.30
C ASP A 164 3.37 8.99 -5.71
N GLY A 165 4.04 9.66 -6.65
CA GLY A 165 5.26 9.16 -7.30
C GLY A 165 4.96 8.38 -8.58
N ALA A 166 5.83 7.43 -8.92
CA ALA A 166 5.70 6.53 -10.04
C ALA A 166 5.43 5.11 -9.51
N ARG A 167 4.18 4.65 -9.57
CA ARG A 167 3.84 3.23 -9.37
C ARG A 167 3.61 2.58 -10.73
N VAL A 168 4.52 1.70 -11.14
CA VAL A 168 4.53 1.09 -12.46
C VAL A 168 4.07 -0.35 -12.35
N THR A 169 3.08 -0.71 -13.16
CA THR A 169 2.57 -2.09 -13.27
C THR A 169 3.16 -2.75 -14.51
N THR A 170 3.65 -3.98 -14.33
CA THR A 170 4.31 -4.78 -15.36
C THR A 170 3.77 -6.22 -15.31
N PRO A 171 4.07 -7.07 -16.31
CA PRO A 171 3.78 -8.50 -16.23
C PRO A 171 4.45 -9.23 -15.05
N ASP A 172 5.57 -8.68 -14.55
CA ASP A 172 6.36 -9.25 -13.44
C ASP A 172 5.82 -8.87 -12.04
N GLY A 173 4.86 -7.94 -11.98
CA GLY A 173 4.37 -7.33 -10.75
C GLY A 173 4.43 -5.79 -10.82
N TRP A 174 4.66 -5.13 -9.70
CA TRP A 174 4.72 -3.67 -9.66
C TRP A 174 5.88 -3.14 -8.82
N TRP A 175 6.33 -1.93 -9.16
CA TRP A 175 7.25 -1.17 -8.33
C TRP A 175 6.77 0.26 -8.15
N LEU A 176 7.16 0.86 -7.03
CA LEU A 176 6.89 2.23 -6.64
C LEU A 176 8.21 2.96 -6.42
N LEU A 177 8.29 4.19 -6.92
CA LEU A 177 9.30 5.18 -6.54
C LEU A 177 8.61 6.51 -6.22
N ARG A 178 8.79 7.02 -5.02
CA ARG A 178 8.21 8.30 -4.59
C ARG A 178 9.17 9.12 -3.75
N ALA A 179 8.92 10.42 -3.67
CA ALA A 179 9.60 11.31 -2.75
C ALA A 179 8.88 11.30 -1.39
N SER A 180 9.63 11.28 -0.30
CA SER A 180 9.07 11.51 1.03
C SER A 180 8.65 12.98 1.17
N ASN A 181 7.48 13.21 1.74
CA ASN A 181 6.96 14.56 2.02
C ASN A 181 7.65 15.21 3.22
N THR A 182 8.21 14.42 4.13
CA THR A 182 8.72 14.89 5.43
C THR A 182 10.22 14.74 5.60
N GLN A 183 10.88 13.98 4.73
CA GLN A 183 12.31 13.68 4.81
C GLN A 183 12.95 13.80 3.43
N ASP A 184 14.26 13.95 3.40
CA ASP A 184 15.06 14.07 2.17
C ASP A 184 15.47 12.70 1.66
N VAL A 185 14.44 11.87 1.47
CA VAL A 185 14.60 10.50 1.01
C VAL A 185 13.64 10.22 -0.13
N LEU A 186 14.12 9.39 -1.05
CA LEU A 186 13.26 8.64 -1.96
C LEU A 186 12.89 7.32 -1.29
N VAL A 187 11.65 6.91 -1.52
CA VAL A 187 11.10 5.65 -1.02
C VAL A 187 10.76 4.79 -2.23
N ALA A 188 11.26 3.55 -2.22
CA ALA A 188 10.91 2.55 -3.22
C ALA A 188 10.38 1.27 -2.59
N ARG A 189 9.50 0.59 -3.32
CA ARG A 189 8.98 -0.74 -2.97
C ARG A 189 8.71 -1.50 -4.26
N ALA A 190 8.94 -2.81 -4.26
CA ALA A 190 8.51 -3.68 -5.35
C ALA A 190 7.83 -4.93 -4.79
N GLU A 191 6.94 -5.50 -5.59
CA GLU A 191 6.20 -6.71 -5.29
C GLU A 191 6.02 -7.55 -6.56
N ALA A 192 6.24 -8.84 -6.43
CA ALA A 192 6.20 -9.81 -7.52
C ALA A 192 5.73 -11.19 -7.02
N THR A 193 5.52 -12.12 -7.96
CA THR A 193 5.16 -13.52 -7.67
C THR A 193 6.36 -14.46 -7.60
N SER A 194 7.56 -14.00 -7.98
CA SER A 194 8.80 -14.77 -7.90
C SER A 194 10.00 -13.88 -7.64
N GLN A 195 11.09 -14.46 -7.10
CA GLN A 195 12.32 -13.71 -6.82
C GLN A 195 12.94 -13.15 -8.10
N GLU A 196 12.92 -13.93 -9.19
CA GLU A 196 13.44 -13.51 -10.49
C GLU A 196 12.69 -12.30 -11.05
N SER A 197 11.36 -12.28 -10.90
CA SER A 197 10.52 -11.16 -11.28
C SER A 197 10.81 -9.93 -10.41
N LEU A 198 10.97 -10.12 -9.10
CA LEU A 198 11.34 -9.04 -8.18
C LEU A 198 12.69 -8.42 -8.54
N ASP A 199 13.68 -9.25 -8.90
CA ASP A 199 15.01 -8.79 -9.31
C ASP A 199 14.94 -7.95 -10.60
N ARG A 200 14.08 -8.33 -11.56
CA ARG A 200 13.81 -7.51 -12.76
C ARG A 200 13.18 -6.17 -12.40
N LEU A 201 12.19 -6.13 -11.51
CA LEU A 201 11.57 -4.88 -11.06
C LEU A 201 12.60 -3.97 -10.36
N LEU A 202 13.47 -4.53 -9.52
CA LEU A 202 14.54 -3.76 -8.87
C LEU A 202 15.54 -3.21 -9.87
N ALA A 203 15.92 -3.98 -10.89
CA ALA A 203 16.78 -3.52 -11.97
C ALA A 203 16.13 -2.36 -12.76
N MET A 204 14.81 -2.38 -12.95
CA MET A 204 14.09 -1.25 -13.57
C MET A 204 14.17 0.02 -12.72
N ILE A 205 13.98 -0.09 -11.40
CA ILE A 205 14.13 1.04 -10.47
C ILE A 205 15.56 1.60 -10.56
N ASP A 206 16.57 0.73 -10.51
CA ASP A 206 17.98 1.12 -10.60
C ASP A 206 18.31 1.82 -11.91
N ALA A 207 17.81 1.32 -13.03
CA ALA A 207 18.00 1.95 -14.33
C ALA A 207 17.38 3.36 -14.38
N GLN A 208 16.20 3.54 -13.79
CA GLN A 208 15.53 4.85 -13.71
C GLN A 208 16.27 5.82 -12.79
N LEU A 209 16.77 5.36 -11.65
CA LEU A 209 17.60 6.17 -10.76
C LEU A 209 18.91 6.58 -11.45
N ALA A 210 19.58 5.63 -12.11
CA ALA A 210 20.84 5.86 -12.82
C ALA A 210 20.69 6.88 -13.96
N ALA A 211 19.58 6.80 -14.71
CA ALA A 211 19.24 7.80 -15.74
C ALA A 211 19.01 9.21 -15.17
N SER A 212 18.79 9.32 -13.86
CA SER A 212 18.64 10.59 -13.12
C SER A 212 19.89 10.95 -12.31
N GLY A 213 21.02 10.26 -12.55
CA GLY A 213 22.29 10.46 -11.86
C GLY A 213 22.32 9.95 -10.41
N LEU A 214 21.41 9.07 -10.02
CA LEU A 214 21.32 8.51 -8.67
C LEU A 214 21.56 7.00 -8.66
N ALA A 215 21.88 6.47 -7.48
CA ALA A 215 21.88 5.04 -7.18
C ALA A 215 21.17 4.82 -5.85
N ARG A 216 20.65 3.61 -5.61
CA ARG A 216 20.13 3.23 -4.28
C ARG A 216 21.29 3.27 -3.28
N GLY A 217 21.29 4.28 -2.41
CA GLY A 217 22.27 4.42 -1.34
C GLY A 217 22.01 3.46 -0.16
N PRO A 218 22.81 3.58 0.92
CA PRO A 218 22.51 2.92 2.19
C PRO A 218 21.09 3.24 2.67
N GLN A 219 20.46 2.28 3.36
CA GLN A 219 19.13 2.49 3.91
C GLN A 219 19.13 3.66 4.90
N ALA A 220 18.32 4.67 4.62
CA ALA A 220 18.10 5.78 5.53
C ALA A 220 17.22 5.32 6.70
N GLY A 221 17.53 5.80 7.92
CA GLY A 221 16.74 5.52 9.11
C GLY A 221 15.32 6.12 9.06
N HIS A 222 14.49 5.66 10.00
CA HIS A 222 13.18 6.26 10.27
C HIS A 222 13.31 7.55 11.09
#